data_AF-A0A1H7N7K3-F1
#
_entry.id   AF-A0A1H7N7K3-F1
#
_cell.length_a   1.000
_cell.length_b   1.000
_cell.length_c   1.000
_cell.angle_alpha   90.00
_cell.angle_beta   90.00
_cell.angle_gamma   90.00
#
_symmetry.space_group_name_H-M   'P 1'
#
loop_
_entity.id
_entity.type
_entity.pdbx_description
1 polymer ?
#
loop_
_entity_poly.entity_id
_entity_poly.type
_entity_poly.pdbx_seq_one_letter_code
_entity_poly.pdbx_strand_id
1 'polypeptide(L)' 'MNDETRQEALQCLLEEFDEKSTKHIQKNWIIGGRIPEEHQEKIVQIFQNFLRIQIYRINEIKVNL' A
#
# COMPACT_ATOMS: atom_id res chain seq x y z
N MET A 1 7.81 0.52 2.95
CA MET A 1 7.10 -0.72 2.56
C MET A 1 8.12 -1.67 1.94
N ASN A 2 8.16 -2.91 2.44
CA ASN A 2 8.89 -3.99 1.77
C ASN A 2 8.06 -4.52 0.58
N ASP A 3 8.59 -5.48 -0.17
CA ASP A 3 7.93 -5.97 -1.39
C ASP A 3 6.61 -6.71 -1.11
N GLU A 4 6.51 -7.41 0.02
CA GLU A 4 5.27 -8.06 0.47
C GLU A 4 4.16 -7.04 0.77
N THR A 5 4.48 -5.99 1.56
CA THR A 5 3.54 -4.90 1.84
C THR A 5 3.13 -4.16 0.56
N ARG A 6 4.02 -4.05 -0.43
CA ARG A 6 3.67 -3.47 -1.75
C ARG A 6 2.69 -4.35 -2.54
N GLN A 7 2.81 -5.67 -2.46
CA GLN A 7 1.86 -6.60 -3.10
C GLN A 7 0.49 -6.54 -2.43
N GLU A 8 0.44 -6.57 -1.10
CA GLU A 8 -0.82 -6.41 -0.35
C GLU A 8 -1.50 -5.07 -0.70
N ALA A 9 -0.73 -3.98 -0.74
CA ALA A 9 -1.25 -2.68 -1.13
C ALA A 9 -1.74 -2.65 -2.58
N LEU A 10 -1.04 -3.30 -3.51
CA LEU A 10 -1.48 -3.41 -4.90
C LEU A 10 -2.83 -4.12 -5.02
N GLN A 11 -3.00 -5.26 -4.34
CA GLN A 11 -4.26 -6.00 -4.36
C GLN A 11 -5.42 -5.18 -3.80
N CYS A 12 -5.21 -4.53 -2.65
CA CYS A 12 -6.21 -3.66 -2.04
C CYS A 12 -6.62 -2.50 -2.96
N LEU A 13 -5.68 -1.88 -3.66
CA LEU A 13 -5.98 -0.78 -4.57
C LEU A 13 -6.73 -1.24 -5.83
N LEU A 14 -6.42 -2.42 -6.36
CA LEU A 14 -7.16 -2.98 -7.51
C LEU A 14 -8.61 -3.26 -7.13
N GLU A 15 -8.85 -3.79 -5.93
CA GLU A 15 -10.19 -4.07 -5.40
C GLU A 15 -10.97 -2.79 -5.09
N GLU A 16 -10.36 -1.81 -4.42
CA GLU A 16 -11.03 -0.57 -4.01
C GLU A 16 -11.45 0.31 -5.21
N PHE A 17 -10.65 0.33 -6.27
CA PHE A 17 -10.85 1.23 -7.43
C PHE A 17 -11.35 0.50 -8.69
N ASP A 18 -11.68 -0.81 -8.61
CA ASP A 18 -12.03 -1.67 -9.75
C ASP A 18 -11.04 -1.56 -10.93
N GLU A 19 -9.78 -1.31 -10.60
CA GLU A 19 -8.73 -1.10 -11.60
C GLU A 19 -8.22 -2.44 -12.10
N LYS A 20 -8.16 -2.60 -13.42
CA LYS A 20 -7.75 -3.88 -14.04
C LYS A 20 -6.25 -3.94 -14.31
N SER A 21 -5.58 -2.79 -14.27
CA SER A 21 -4.19 -2.67 -14.67
C SER A 21 -3.25 -2.65 -13.47
N THR A 22 -2.80 -3.85 -13.08
CA THR A 22 -1.78 -4.06 -12.05
C THR A 22 -0.51 -3.22 -12.31
N LYS A 23 -0.06 -3.19 -13.57
CA LYS A 23 1.11 -2.41 -14.00
C LYS A 23 0.90 -0.91 -13.84
N HIS A 24 -0.30 -0.40 -14.10
CA HIS A 24 -0.59 1.02 -13.98
C HIS A 24 -0.49 1.47 -12.51
N ILE A 25 -1.23 0.82 -11.62
CA ILE A 25 -1.24 1.15 -10.18
C ILE A 25 0.16 1.01 -9.59
N GLN A 26 0.83 -0.11 -9.86
CA GLN A 26 2.15 -0.36 -9.31
C GLN A 26 3.16 0.71 -9.74
N LYS A 27 3.22 1.03 -11.04
CA LYS A 27 4.19 2.00 -11.56
C LYS A 27 3.85 3.43 -11.13
N ASN A 28 2.59 3.85 -11.27
CA ASN A 28 2.22 5.24 -11.10
C ASN A 28 1.94 5.58 -9.65
N TRP A 29 1.14 4.77 -8.95
CA TRP A 29 0.65 5.12 -7.62
C TRP A 29 1.62 4.64 -6.53
N ILE A 30 2.07 3.39 -6.60
CA ILE A 30 2.92 2.78 -5.56
C ILE A 30 4.37 3.25 -5.69
N ILE A 31 4.96 3.14 -6.88
CA ILE A 31 6.37 3.52 -7.12
C ILE A 31 6.49 5.01 -7.42
N GLY A 32 5.64 5.53 -8.31
CA GLY A 32 5.72 6.91 -8.80
C GLY A 32 5.10 7.96 -7.89
N GLY A 33 4.24 7.57 -6.95
CA GLY A 33 3.49 8.51 -6.10
C GLY A 33 2.55 9.45 -6.87
N ARG A 34 2.24 9.14 -8.13
CA ARG A 34 1.38 9.92 -9.03
C ARG A 34 -0.05 9.44 -8.93
N ILE A 35 -0.69 9.81 -7.83
CA ILE A 35 -2.06 9.40 -7.52
C ILE A 35 -3.04 10.47 -8.04
N PRO A 36 -4.17 10.08 -8.66
CA PRO A 36 -5.24 11.03 -9.02
C PRO A 36 -5.76 11.78 -7.79
N GLU A 37 -6.04 13.08 -7.91
CA GLU A 37 -6.47 13.93 -6.78
C GLU A 37 -7.75 13.38 -6.13
N GLU A 38 -8.68 12.87 -6.94
CA GLU A 38 -9.94 12.27 -6.49
C GLU A 38 -9.77 11.03 -5.60
N HIS A 39 -8.59 10.40 -5.63
CA HIS A 39 -8.29 9.17 -4.89
C HIS A 39 -7.15 9.36 -3.88
N GLN A 40 -6.48 10.52 -3.92
CA GLN A 40 -5.23 10.76 -3.20
C GLN A 40 -5.37 10.57 -1.69
N GLU A 41 -6.39 11.15 -1.06
CA GLU A 41 -6.59 11.04 0.39
C GLU A 41 -6.75 9.57 0.82
N LYS A 42 -7.62 8.84 0.11
CA LYS A 42 -7.92 7.45 0.41
C LYS A 42 -6.70 6.54 0.21
N ILE A 43 -5.97 6.72 -0.89
CA ILE A 43 -4.77 5.93 -1.20
C ILE A 43 -3.66 6.21 -0.19
N VAL A 44 -3.46 7.47 0.21
CA VAL A 44 -2.51 7.82 1.26
C VAL A 44 -2.89 7.14 2.58
N GLN A 45 -4.17 7.14 2.94
CA GLN A 45 -4.65 6.49 4.16
C GLN A 45 -4.41 4.97 4.14
N ILE A 46 -4.65 4.31 2.99
CA ILE A 46 -4.35 2.89 2.78
C ILE A 46 -2.85 2.63 2.99
N PHE A 47 -1.96 3.39 2.35
CA PHE A 47 -0.52 3.20 2.51
C PHE A 47 -0.03 3.45 3.94
N GLN A 48 -0.56 4.46 4.62
CA GLN A 48 -0.23 4.72 6.02
C GLN A 48 -0.67 3.56 6.94
N ASN A 49 -1.82 2.95 6.68
CA ASN A 49 -2.28 1.78 7.44
C ASN A 49 -1.36 0.58 7.23
N PHE A 50 -0.95 0.30 5.99
CA PHE A 50 0.02 -0.76 5.70
C PHE A 50 1.36 -0.55 6.39
N LEU A 51 1.89 0.68 6.39
CA LEU A 51 3.12 1.02 7.11
C LEU A 51 2.97 0.80 8.63
N ARG A 52 1.81 1.16 9.21
CA ARG A 52 1.53 0.92 10.64
C ARG A 52 1.52 -0.57 10.97
N ILE A 53 0.85 -1.39 10.16
CA ILE A 53 0.82 -2.85 10.33
C ILE A 53 2.23 -3.43 10.24
N GLN A 54 3.02 -2.98 9.26
CA GLN A 54 4.42 -3.41 9.09
C GLN A 54 5.25 -3.10 10.36
N ILE A 55 5.12 -1.89 10.91
CA ILE A 55 5.83 -1.49 12.14
C ILE A 55 5.37 -2.33 13.33
N TYR A 56 4.05 -2.58 13.46
CA TYR A 56 3.50 -3.39 14.55
C TYR A 56 4.06 -4.83 14.52
N ARG A 57 4.06 -5.49 13.35
CA ARG A 57 4.64 -6.83 13.17
C ARG A 57 6.12 -6.87 13.55
N ILE A 58 6.90 -5.86 13.16
CA ILE A 58 8.33 -5.77 13.51
C ILE A 58 8.50 -5.63 15.04
N ASN A 59 7.67 -4.83 15.69
CA ASN A 59 7.75 -4.63 17.14
C ASN A 59 7.34 -5.87 17.92
N GLU A 60 6.31 -6.62 17.48
CA GLU A 60 5.95 -7.91 18.09
C GLU A 60 7.12 -8.91 18.04
N ILE A 61 7.82 -8.99 16.91
CA ILE A 61 9.00 -9.86 16.79
C ILE A 61 10.09 -9.44 17.78
N LYS A 62 10.35 -8.13 17.92
CA LYS A 62 11.36 -7.62 18.86
C LYS A 62 11.03 -7.88 20.33
N VAL A 63 9.75 -7.86 20.71
CA VAL A 63 9.33 -8.13 22.09
C VAL A 63 9.44 -9.62 22.43
N ASN A 64 9.29 -10.49 21.44
CA ASN A 64 9.33 -11.95 21.59
C ASN A 64 10.73 -12.58 21.38
N LEU A 65 11.78 -11.77 21.22
CA LEU A 65 13.19 -12.19 21.10
C LEU A 65 13.94 -11.97 22.41
#